data_AF-A0A2G6QLC8-F1
#
_entry.id   AF-A0A2G6QLC8-F1
#
_cell.length_a   1.000
_cell.length_b   1.000
_cell.length_c   1.000
_cell.angle_alpha   90.00
_cell.angle_beta   90.00
_cell.angle_gamma   90.00
#
_symmetry.space_group_name_H-M   'P 1'
#
loop_
_entity.id
_entity.type
_entity.pdbx_description
1 polymer ?
#
loop_
_entity_poly.entity_id
_entity_poly.type
_entity_poly.pdbx_seq_one_letter_code
_entity_poly.pdbx_strand_id
1 'polypeptide(L)' 'MKSNSKLNYTFLVIILIILINYLLLPIFHINAAGILPSLLGITTTYILPWIFLYWLIRLVKAIESK' A
#
# COMPACT_ATOMS: atom_id res chain seq x y z
N MET A 1 -15.34 34.80 8.97
CA MET A 1 -15.08 33.36 8.74
C MET A 1 -13.97 32.90 9.66
N LYS A 2 -14.29 32.10 10.69
CA LYS A 2 -13.30 31.59 11.65
C LYS A 2 -12.66 30.34 11.04
N SER A 3 -11.54 30.51 10.36
CA SER A 3 -10.79 29.41 9.74
C SER A 3 -10.18 28.55 10.86
N ASN A 4 -10.85 27.46 11.21
CA ASN A 4 -10.29 26.43 12.08
C ASN A 4 -9.42 25.50 11.24
N SER A 5 -8.32 26.02 10.67
CA SER A 5 -7.26 25.16 10.17
C SER A 5 -6.45 24.62 11.35
N LYS A 6 -7.08 23.78 12.18
CA LYS A 6 -6.38 23.05 13.23
C LYS A 6 -5.57 21.97 12.51
N LEU A 7 -4.41 22.36 11.97
CA LEU A 7 -3.44 21.41 11.44
C LEU A 7 -3.14 20.44 12.58
N ASN A 8 -3.48 19.18 12.36
CA ASN A 8 -3.22 18.15 13.36
C ASN A 8 -1.69 18.00 13.40
N TYR A 9 -1.04 18.64 14.36
CA TYR A 9 0.41 18.59 14.54
C TYR A 9 0.91 17.14 14.59
N THR A 10 0.07 16.22 15.07
CA THR A 10 0.28 14.78 14.98
C THR A 10 0.53 14.28 13.55
N PHE A 11 -0.25 14.72 12.56
CA PHE A 11 -0.02 14.34 11.16
C PHE A 11 1.31 14.89 10.63
N LEU A 12 1.66 16.12 10.98
CA LEU A 12 2.95 16.70 10.59
C LEU A 12 4.12 15.93 11.19
N VAL A 13 4.01 15.53 12.46
CA VAL A 13 5.00 14.69 13.15
C VAL A 13 5.11 13.31 12.49
N ILE A 14 3.99 12.67 12.17
CA ILE A 14 3.98 11.36 11.47
C ILE A 14 4.67 11.47 10.10
N ILE A 15 4.33 12.49 9.30
CA ILE A 15 4.95 12.72 7.99
C ILE A 15 6.45 12.95 8.14
N LEU A 16 6.87 13.73 9.13
CA LEU A 16 8.27 14.01 9.40
C LEU A 16 9.04 12.74 9.76
N ILE A 17 8.47 11.88 10.63
CA ILE A 17 9.06 10.59 10.99
C ILE A 17 9.22 9.70 9.75
N ILE A 18 8.19 9.61 8.90
CA ILE A 18 8.25 8.81 7.67
C ILE A 18 9.34 9.33 6.73
N LEU A 19 9.45 10.66 6.58
CA LEU A 19 10.45 11.29 5.72
C LEU A 19 11.88 11.01 6.21
N ILE A 20 12.12 11.10 7.52
CA ILE A 20 13.42 10.79 8.13
C ILE A 20 13.77 9.32 7.88
N ASN A 21 12.85 8.38 8.14
CA ASN A 21 13.08 6.96 7.88
C ASN A 21 13.36 6.68 6.39
N TYR A 22 12.66 7.37 5.48
CA TYR A 22 12.91 7.28 4.04
C TYR A 22 14.33 7.75 3.66
N LEU A 23 14.82 8.81 4.30
CA LEU A 23 16.15 9.35 4.05
C LEU A 23 17.27 8.50 4.70
N LEU A 24 16.96 7.73 5.74
CA LEU A 24 17.88 6.81 6.42
C LEU A 24 18.00 5.44 5.71
N LEU A 25 16.99 5.02 4.95
CA LEU A 25 17.01 3.77 4.16
C LEU A 25 18.29 3.54 3.32
N PRO A 26 18.83 4.55 2.60
CA PRO A 26 20.07 4.42 1.83
C PRO A 26 21.31 4.13 2.69
N ILE A 27 21.34 4.57 3.95
CA ILE A 27 22.46 4.32 4.88
C ILE A 27 22.59 2.81 5.15
N PHE A 28 21.47 2.11 5.16
CA PHE A 28 21.42 0.65 5.33
C PHE A 28 21.60 -0.11 4.00
N HIS A 29 22.00 0.57 2.91
CA HIS A 29 22.06 0.01 1.55
C HIS A 29 20.73 -0.59 1.07
N ILE A 30 19.62 -0.19 1.68
CA ILE A 30 18.29 -0.62 1.27
C ILE A 30 17.85 0.27 0.12
N ASN A 31 17.64 -0.32 -1.05
CA ASN A 31 17.12 0.41 -2.19
C ASN A 31 15.66 0.79 -1.94
N ALA A 32 15.42 1.99 -1.39
CA ALA A 32 14.08 2.49 -1.10
C ALA A 32 13.19 2.51 -2.35
N ALA A 33 13.78 2.79 -3.52
CA ALA A 33 13.09 2.73 -4.82
C ALA A 33 12.73 1.29 -5.23
N GLY A 34 13.40 0.28 -4.67
CA GLY A 34 13.15 -1.15 -4.90
C GLY A 34 12.14 -1.78 -3.93
N ILE A 35 11.86 -1.15 -2.78
CA ILE A 35 10.90 -1.66 -1.80
C ILE A 35 9.48 -1.67 -2.37
N LEU A 36 9.07 -0.56 -3.01
CA LEU A 36 7.73 -0.41 -3.56
C LEU A 36 7.46 -1.44 -4.68
N PRO A 37 8.34 -1.57 -5.69
CA PRO A 37 8.22 -2.63 -6.70
C PRO A 37 8.28 -4.05 -6.12
N SER A 38 9.11 -4.29 -5.09
CA SER A 38 9.23 -5.62 -4.47
C SER A 38 7.97 -6.00 -3.69
N LEU A 39 7.40 -5.09 -2.89
CA LEU A 39 6.13 -5.28 -2.20
C LEU A 39 4.98 -5.52 -3.18
N LEU A 40 4.93 -4.72 -4.26
CA LEU A 40 3.95 -4.92 -5.32
C LEU A 40 4.15 -6.28 -6.00
N GLY A 41 5.38 -6.67 -6.29
CA GLY A 41 5.73 -7.98 -6.86
C GLY A 41 5.27 -9.15 -5.97
N ILE A 42 5.54 -9.09 -4.66
CA ILE A 42 5.07 -10.11 -3.71
C ILE A 42 3.54 -10.17 -3.70
N THR A 43 2.89 -9.00 -3.67
CA THR A 43 1.43 -8.91 -3.66
C THR A 43 0.83 -9.48 -4.95
N THR A 44 1.40 -9.17 -6.12
CA THR A 44 0.89 -9.68 -7.40
C THR A 44 1.25 -11.13 -7.66
N THR A 45 2.40 -11.62 -7.19
CA THR A 45 2.78 -13.04 -7.33
C THR A 45 1.98 -13.93 -6.39
N TYR A 46 1.76 -13.51 -5.14
CA TYR A 46 1.21 -14.40 -4.12
C TYR A 46 -0.22 -14.09 -3.72
N ILE A 47 -0.69 -12.84 -3.78
CA ILE A 47 -2.03 -12.46 -3.28
C ILE A 47 -3.03 -12.37 -4.43
N LEU A 48 -2.61 -11.77 -5.55
CA LEU A 48 -3.47 -11.56 -6.72
C LEU A 48 -4.04 -12.86 -7.32
N PRO A 49 -3.31 -13.99 -7.41
CA PRO A 49 -3.88 -15.23 -7.95
C PRO A 49 -5.03 -15.76 -7.10
N TRP A 50 -4.94 -15.69 -5.77
CA TRP A 50 -6.02 -16.15 -4.87
C TRP A 50 -7.25 -15.28 -4.98
N ILE A 51 -7.08 -13.97 -5.02
CA ILE A 51 -8.18 -13.03 -5.23
C ILE A 51 -8.83 -13.33 -6.57
N PHE A 52 -8.03 -13.43 -7.64
CA PHE A 52 -8.53 -13.74 -8.97
C PHE A 52 -9.31 -15.06 -9.01
N LEU A 53 -8.78 -16.14 -8.42
CA LEU A 53 -9.45 -17.45 -8.31
C LEU A 53 -10.79 -17.35 -7.57
N TYR A 54 -10.84 -16.67 -6.43
CA TYR A 54 -12.08 -16.49 -5.67
C TYR A 54 -13.14 -15.77 -6.51
N TRP A 55 -12.75 -14.70 -7.17
CA TRP A 55 -13.64 -13.94 -8.06
C TRP A 55 -14.07 -14.76 -9.28
N LEU A 56 -13.16 -15.54 -9.88
CA LEU A 56 -13.45 -16.42 -11.01
C LEU A 56 -14.51 -17.48 -10.64
N ILE A 57 -14.34 -18.16 -9.50
CA ILE A 57 -15.30 -19.17 -9.02
C ILE A 57 -16.66 -18.51 -8.77
N ARG A 58 -16.67 -17.33 -8.17
CA ARG A 58 -17.92 -16.58 -7.93
C ARG A 58 -18.60 -16.19 -9.23
N LEU A 59 -17.83 -15.77 -10.24
CA LEU A 59 -18.35 -15.43 -11.56
C LEU A 59 -18.96 -16.64 -12.25
N VAL A 60 -18.27 -17.77 -12.26
CA VAL A 60 -18.76 -19.02 -12.85
C VAL A 60 -20.08 -19.43 -12.20
N LYS A 61 -20.16 -19.41 -10.86
CA LYS A 61 -21.41 -19.72 -10.15
C LYS A 61 -22.56 -18.77 -10.49
N ALA A 62 -22.27 -17.48 -10.66
CA ALA A 62 -23.29 -16.50 -11.04
C ALA A 62 -23.81 -16.71 -12.48
N ILE A 63 -22.95 -17.21 -13.37
CA ILE A 63 -23.33 -17.55 -14.75
C ILE A 63 -24.10 -18.88 -14.78
N GLU A 64 -23.66 -19.90 -14.04
CA GLU A 64 -24.31 -21.22 -13.97
C GLU A 64 -25.67 -21.19 -13.27
N SER A 65 -25.84 -20.30 -12.29
CA SER A 65 -27.13 -20.12 -11.59
C SER A 65 -28.20 -19.40 -12.41
N LYS A 66 -27.91 -19.03 -13.67
CA LYS A 66 -28.78 -18.24 -14.53
C LYS A 66 -29.31 -19.08 -15.69
#